data_AF-A0A328WBI9-F1
#
_entry.id   AF-A0A328WBI9-F1
#
_cell.length_a   1.000
_cell.length_b   1.000
_cell.length_c   1.000
_cell.angle_alpha   90.00
_cell.angle_beta   90.00
_cell.angle_gamma   90.00
#
_symmetry.space_group_name_H-M   'P 1'
#
loop_
_entity.id
_entity.type
_entity.pdbx_description
1 polymer ?
#
loop_
_entity_poly.entity_id
_entity_poly.type
_entity_poly.pdbx_seq_one_letter_code
_entity_poly.pdbx_strand_id
1 'polypeptide(L)'
;MTTNLLYKMIRSAEQMLSLAWRAVYEEKQEELEHMFKMHGDRAYGVWIQAFMAIVSEQLITDGYVVKPGFNLQNSIENWGPPEERERCIWYPVHMADGTPLGTMVLQVYHSHTAFFMPRSPRFIGLEATAREDIIAALSKPSNRVRWDRVDDPLPLPGDHPSYASRWEYATDVSLGECLDQGNWMLDEALSHWGRYGWELVSITSTASQTIGFFKRPAR
;
A
#
# COMPACT_ATOMS: atom_id res chain seq x y z
N MET A 1 -23.98 -7.37 -11.38
CA MET A 1 -23.21 -7.31 -12.65
C MET A 1 -22.04 -6.32 -12.56
N THR A 2 -22.21 -5.17 -11.92
CA THR A 2 -21.17 -4.14 -11.68
C THR A 2 -19.93 -4.66 -10.93
N THR A 3 -20.11 -5.47 -9.88
CA THR A 3 -19.00 -6.07 -9.11
C THR A 3 -18.03 -6.88 -9.99
N ASN A 4 -18.55 -7.70 -10.91
CA ASN A 4 -17.70 -8.50 -11.81
C ASN A 4 -16.89 -7.61 -12.76
N LEU A 5 -17.51 -6.52 -13.24
CA LEU A 5 -16.88 -5.56 -14.13
C LEU A 5 -15.81 -4.73 -13.41
N LEU A 6 -16.06 -4.31 -12.15
CA LEU A 6 -15.06 -3.66 -11.30
C LEU A 6 -13.80 -4.53 -11.15
N TYR A 7 -13.95 -5.80 -10.78
CA TYR A 7 -12.81 -6.71 -10.63
C TYR A 7 -12.10 -7.01 -11.95
N LYS A 8 -12.82 -7.06 -13.07
CA LYS A 8 -12.21 -7.20 -14.39
C LYS A 8 -11.35 -5.98 -14.74
N MET A 9 -11.87 -4.77 -14.50
CA MET A 9 -11.17 -3.51 -14.72
C MET A 9 -9.92 -3.40 -13.84
N ILE A 10 -10.02 -3.75 -12.55
CA ILE A 10 -8.86 -3.75 -11.63
C ILE A 10 -7.78 -4.72 -12.10
N ARG A 11 -8.14 -5.91 -12.59
CA ARG A 11 -7.14 -6.85 -13.13
C ARG A 11 -6.42 -6.29 -14.35
N SER A 12 -7.11 -5.57 -15.23
CA SER A 12 -6.49 -4.86 -16.35
C SER A 12 -5.53 -3.76 -15.87
N ALA A 13 -5.98 -2.96 -14.90
CA ALA A 13 -5.17 -1.91 -14.27
C ALA A 13 -3.90 -2.47 -13.60
N GLU A 14 -4.00 -3.60 -12.89
CA GLU A 14 -2.87 -4.29 -12.25
C GLU A 14 -1.82 -4.76 -13.25
N GLN A 15 -2.25 -5.30 -14.40
CA GLN A 15 -1.34 -5.70 -15.46
C GLN A 15 -0.53 -4.51 -15.96
N MET A 16 -1.21 -3.38 -16.22
CA MET A 16 -0.53 -2.15 -16.62
C MET A 16 0.36 -1.57 -15.52
N LEU A 17 -0.11 -1.59 -14.27
CA LEU A 17 0.65 -1.12 -13.12
C LEU A 17 1.97 -1.88 -13.00
N SER A 18 1.93 -3.21 -13.11
CA SER A 18 3.11 -4.09 -12.98
C SER A 18 4.25 -3.75 -13.93
N LEU A 19 3.93 -3.15 -15.09
CA LEU A 19 4.89 -2.67 -16.08
C LEU A 19 5.28 -1.21 -15.82
N ALA A 20 4.30 -0.35 -15.55
CA ALA A 20 4.47 1.09 -15.50
C ALA A 20 5.26 1.57 -14.27
N TRP A 21 4.96 1.07 -13.07
CA TRP A 21 5.54 1.63 -11.84
C TRP A 21 7.06 1.48 -11.81
N ARG A 22 7.55 0.31 -12.25
CA ARG A 22 8.98 -0.04 -12.22
C ARG A 22 9.73 0.69 -13.32
N ALA A 23 9.18 0.74 -14.53
CA ALA A 23 9.76 1.49 -15.63
C ALA A 23 9.97 2.96 -15.25
N VAL A 24 8.96 3.62 -14.66
CA VAL A 24 9.07 5.01 -14.20
C VAL A 24 10.06 5.16 -13.05
N TYR A 25 10.11 4.19 -12.12
CA TYR A 25 11.06 4.22 -11.02
C TYR A 25 12.51 4.17 -11.51
N GLU A 26 12.82 3.23 -12.41
CA GLU A 26 14.16 3.03 -12.95
C GLU A 26 14.57 4.19 -13.87
N GLU A 27 13.67 4.67 -14.73
CA GLU A 27 13.93 5.79 -15.65
C GLU A 27 14.24 7.10 -14.89
N LYS A 28 13.52 7.37 -13.79
CA LYS A 28 13.58 8.65 -13.08
C LYS A 28 14.27 8.56 -11.72
N GLN A 29 15.02 7.49 -11.46
CA GLN A 29 15.55 7.19 -10.13
C GLN A 29 16.36 8.36 -9.55
N GLU A 30 17.36 8.86 -10.29
CA GLU A 30 18.23 9.94 -9.82
C GLU A 30 17.45 11.24 -9.54
N GLU A 31 16.49 11.59 -10.41
CA GLU A 31 15.63 12.76 -10.26
C GLU A 31 14.75 12.64 -9.01
N LEU A 32 14.12 11.48 -8.81
CA LEU A 32 13.23 11.23 -7.69
C LEU A 32 13.98 11.16 -6.35
N GLU A 33 15.17 10.56 -6.33
CA GLU A 33 16.04 10.56 -5.14
C GLU A 33 16.52 11.98 -4.80
N HIS A 34 16.90 12.78 -5.81
CA HIS A 34 17.25 14.18 -5.60
C HIS A 34 16.05 14.98 -5.07
N MET A 35 14.88 14.79 -5.68
CA MET A 35 13.65 15.44 -5.26
C MET A 35 13.28 15.05 -3.82
N PHE A 36 13.46 13.79 -3.44
CA PHE A 36 13.20 13.34 -2.08
C PHE A 36 14.15 14.00 -1.07
N LYS A 37 15.44 14.12 -1.40
CA LYS A 37 16.41 14.84 -0.56
C LYS A 37 16.02 16.31 -0.36
N MET A 38 15.43 16.94 -1.36
CA MET A 38 15.04 18.35 -1.32
C MET A 38 13.65 18.60 -0.74
N HIS A 39 12.70 17.68 -0.93
CA HIS A 39 11.27 17.91 -0.74
C HIS A 39 10.53 16.76 -0.04
N GLY A 40 11.24 15.72 0.39
CA GLY A 40 10.70 14.55 1.08
C GLY A 40 9.66 13.80 0.25
N ASP A 41 8.55 13.45 0.89
CA ASP A 41 7.50 12.59 0.33
C ASP A 41 6.84 13.11 -0.95
N ARG A 42 7.06 14.38 -1.33
CA ARG A 42 6.59 14.91 -2.61
C ARG A 42 7.13 14.13 -3.81
N ALA A 43 8.31 13.52 -3.69
CA ALA A 43 8.87 12.66 -4.72
C ALA A 43 7.96 11.47 -5.04
N TYR A 44 7.32 10.86 -4.03
CA TYR A 44 6.36 9.77 -4.26
C TYR A 44 5.12 10.27 -5.03
N GLY A 45 4.63 11.47 -4.73
CA GLY A 45 3.52 12.07 -5.46
C GLY A 45 3.83 12.24 -6.95
N VAL A 46 5.04 12.69 -7.29
CA VAL A 46 5.51 12.85 -8.68
C VAL A 46 5.65 11.49 -9.37
N TRP A 47 6.26 10.51 -8.69
CA TRP A 47 6.38 9.15 -9.20
C TRP A 47 5.01 8.51 -9.48
N ILE A 48 4.08 8.62 -8.51
CA ILE A 48 2.69 8.14 -8.65
C ILE A 48 1.99 8.81 -9.81
N GLN A 49 2.12 10.14 -9.94
CA GLN A 49 1.49 10.87 -11.03
C GLN A 49 2.00 10.41 -12.40
N ALA A 50 3.29 10.09 -12.52
CA ALA A 50 3.89 9.62 -13.76
C ALA A 50 3.39 8.21 -14.16
N PHE A 51 3.45 7.20 -13.29
CA PHE A 51 2.98 5.87 -13.67
C PHE A 51 1.44 5.79 -13.77
N MET A 52 0.70 6.56 -12.97
CA MET A 52 -0.76 6.59 -13.05
C MET A 52 -1.27 7.23 -14.34
N ALA A 53 -0.50 8.12 -14.97
CA ALA A 53 -0.85 8.63 -16.30
C ALA A 53 -0.98 7.48 -17.31
N ILE A 54 0.01 6.59 -17.35
CA ILE A 54 0.04 5.40 -18.22
C ILE A 54 -1.14 4.46 -17.91
N VAL A 55 -1.38 4.17 -16.62
CA VAL A 55 -2.49 3.30 -16.21
C VAL A 55 -3.84 3.92 -16.58
N SER A 56 -4.02 5.21 -16.34
CA SER A 56 -5.28 5.90 -16.61
C SER A 56 -5.61 5.97 -18.10
N GLU A 57 -4.61 6.11 -18.97
CA GLU A 57 -4.78 6.12 -20.42
C GLU A 57 -5.36 4.79 -20.94
N GLN A 58 -4.88 3.66 -20.41
CA GLN A 58 -5.44 2.35 -20.73
C GLN A 58 -6.88 2.22 -20.25
N LEU A 59 -7.17 2.66 -19.02
CA LEU A 59 -8.53 2.59 -18.47
C LEU A 59 -9.53 3.44 -19.27
N ILE A 60 -9.11 4.61 -19.72
CA ILE A 60 -9.92 5.48 -20.60
C ILE A 60 -10.16 4.79 -21.95
N THR A 61 -9.14 4.16 -22.53
CA THR A 61 -9.26 3.38 -23.77
C THR A 61 -10.26 2.23 -23.62
N ASP A 62 -10.30 1.60 -22.45
CA ASP A 62 -11.24 0.51 -22.12
C ASP A 62 -12.68 1.01 -21.80
N GLY A 63 -12.94 2.32 -21.85
CA GLY A 63 -14.25 2.92 -21.64
C GLY A 63 -14.60 3.29 -20.20
N TYR A 64 -13.60 3.33 -19.31
CA TYR A 64 -13.77 3.75 -17.92
C TYR A 64 -13.37 5.21 -17.72
N VAL A 65 -14.10 5.90 -16.85
CA VAL A 65 -13.80 7.27 -16.44
C VAL A 65 -13.16 7.23 -15.06
N VAL A 66 -11.86 7.58 -15.02
CA VAL A 66 -11.06 7.68 -13.81
C VAL A 66 -10.32 9.02 -13.82
N LYS A 67 -10.32 9.73 -12.69
CA LYS A 67 -9.55 10.97 -12.55
C LYS A 67 -8.04 10.64 -12.46
N PRO A 68 -7.19 11.12 -13.39
CA PRO A 68 -5.78 10.80 -13.38
C PRO A 68 -5.03 11.49 -12.24
N GLY A 69 -3.84 10.96 -11.91
CA GLY A 69 -2.85 11.59 -11.03
C GLY A 69 -2.98 11.24 -9.55
N PHE A 70 -2.25 11.99 -8.72
CA PHE A 70 -2.25 11.85 -7.27
C PHE A 70 -3.06 12.97 -6.62
N ASN A 71 -4.00 12.63 -5.74
CA ASN A 71 -4.71 13.60 -4.91
C ASN A 71 -4.61 13.21 -3.44
N LEU A 72 -3.87 14.01 -2.68
CA LEU A 72 -3.68 13.78 -1.24
C LEU A 72 -4.99 13.75 -0.45
N GLN A 73 -5.99 14.56 -0.85
CA GLN A 73 -7.31 14.58 -0.20
C GLN A 73 -8.10 13.28 -0.41
N ASN A 74 -7.72 12.52 -1.44
CA ASN A 74 -8.27 11.21 -1.76
C ASN A 74 -7.32 10.10 -1.34
N SER A 75 -6.65 10.26 -0.20
CA SER A 75 -5.76 9.24 0.33
C SER A 75 -5.78 9.16 1.85
N ILE A 76 -5.39 8.00 2.38
CA ILE A 76 -5.16 7.76 3.80
C ILE A 76 -3.80 7.11 3.99
N GLU A 77 -3.07 7.55 5.01
CA GLU A 77 -1.80 6.98 5.43
C GLU A 77 -2.08 5.96 6.54
N ASN A 78 -1.59 4.73 6.36
CA ASN A 78 -1.59 3.72 7.39
C ASN A 78 -0.18 3.51 7.88
N TRP A 79 0.04 3.87 9.14
CA TRP A 79 1.33 3.71 9.79
C TRP A 79 1.56 2.26 10.21
N GLY A 80 2.81 1.84 10.05
CA GLY A 80 3.29 0.52 10.38
C GLY A 80 4.83 0.53 10.51
N PRO A 81 5.47 -0.64 10.58
CA PRO A 81 6.92 -0.75 10.44
C PRO A 81 7.34 -0.21 9.07
N PRO A 82 8.60 0.21 8.90
CA PRO A 82 9.06 0.81 7.64
C PRO A 82 8.69 0.03 6.37
N GLU A 83 8.62 -1.30 6.46
CA GLU A 83 8.27 -2.18 5.34
C GLU A 83 6.77 -2.23 5.01
N GLU A 84 5.91 -1.90 5.97
CA GLU A 84 4.43 -1.97 5.87
C GLU A 84 3.75 -0.60 5.92
N ARG A 85 4.53 0.49 5.99
CA ARG A 85 3.98 1.85 5.86
C ARG A 85 3.43 2.03 4.47
N GLU A 86 2.17 2.39 4.41
CA GLU A 86 1.44 2.46 3.16
C GLU A 86 0.53 3.66 3.08
N ARG A 87 0.37 4.15 1.85
CA ARG A 87 -0.67 5.09 1.49
C ARG A 87 -1.67 4.39 0.58
N CYS A 88 -2.94 4.45 0.96
CA CYS A 88 -4.06 4.05 0.12
C CYS A 88 -4.65 5.29 -0.55
N ILE A 89 -4.66 5.34 -1.88
CA ILE A 89 -5.15 6.44 -2.70
C ILE A 89 -6.34 5.93 -3.49
N TRP A 90 -7.50 6.59 -3.40
CA TRP A 90 -8.71 6.10 -4.02
C TRP A 90 -9.13 6.89 -5.26
N TYR A 91 -9.64 6.14 -6.22
CA TYR A 91 -10.07 6.56 -7.54
C TYR A 91 -11.49 6.05 -7.76
N PRO A 92 -12.52 6.90 -7.56
CA PRO A 92 -13.88 6.56 -7.94
C PRO A 92 -13.94 6.30 -9.45
N VAL A 93 -14.49 5.14 -9.83
CA VAL A 93 -14.56 4.70 -11.22
C VAL A 93 -15.99 4.75 -11.70
N HIS A 94 -16.18 5.34 -12.88
CA HIS A 94 -17.47 5.37 -13.56
C HIS A 94 -17.34 4.74 -14.94
N MET A 95 -18.45 4.24 -15.46
CA MET A 95 -18.59 3.94 -16.89
C MET A 95 -18.69 5.25 -17.69
N ALA A 96 -18.45 5.19 -19.00
CA ALA A 96 -18.61 6.33 -19.89
C ALA A 96 -20.02 6.95 -19.87
N ASP A 97 -21.04 6.18 -19.52
CA ASP A 97 -22.42 6.66 -19.36
C ASP A 97 -22.70 7.34 -18.00
N GLY A 98 -21.68 7.46 -17.14
CA GLY A 98 -21.78 8.04 -15.81
C GLY A 98 -22.19 7.06 -14.70
N THR A 99 -22.45 5.79 -15.03
CA THR A 99 -22.81 4.78 -14.03
C THR A 99 -21.65 4.52 -13.07
N PRO A 100 -21.82 4.67 -11.74
CA PRO A 100 -20.77 4.37 -10.78
C PRO A 100 -20.49 2.87 -10.74
N LEU A 101 -19.22 2.50 -10.87
CA LEU A 101 -18.78 1.10 -10.87
C LEU A 101 -18.26 0.66 -9.49
N GLY A 102 -17.67 1.59 -8.75
CA GLY A 102 -17.00 1.36 -7.48
C GLY A 102 -15.78 2.27 -7.35
N THR A 103 -14.83 1.85 -6.53
CA THR A 103 -13.58 2.57 -6.28
C THR A 103 -12.39 1.64 -6.48
N MET A 104 -11.44 2.10 -7.28
CA MET A 104 -10.11 1.49 -7.37
C MET A 104 -9.20 2.19 -6.36
N VAL A 105 -8.49 1.42 -5.54
CA VAL A 105 -7.57 1.96 -4.54
C VAL A 105 -6.16 1.54 -4.88
N LEU A 106 -5.28 2.51 -5.14
CA LEU A 106 -3.85 2.30 -5.25
C LEU A 106 -3.25 2.23 -3.84
N GLN A 107 -2.63 1.12 -3.50
CA GLN A 107 -1.85 0.95 -2.28
C GLN A 107 -0.37 1.05 -2.63
N VAL A 108 0.33 2.00 -2.00
CA VAL A 108 1.75 2.27 -2.22
C VAL A 108 2.49 2.17 -0.90
N TYR A 109 3.50 1.30 -0.85
CA TYR A 109 4.41 1.19 0.28
C TYR A 109 5.58 2.14 0.09
N HIS A 110 5.96 2.89 1.13
CA HIS A 110 7.00 3.90 1.01
C HIS A 110 7.78 4.15 2.30
N SER A 111 9.00 4.66 2.15
CA SER A 111 9.85 5.09 3.25
C SER A 111 9.86 6.61 3.40
N HIS A 112 9.77 7.09 4.64
CA HIS A 112 9.98 8.50 4.99
C HIS A 112 11.44 8.87 5.23
N THR A 113 12.36 7.90 5.19
CA THR A 113 13.80 8.13 5.46
C THR A 113 14.63 8.14 4.19
N ALA A 114 14.18 7.44 3.14
CA ALA A 114 14.82 7.38 1.84
C ALA A 114 13.76 7.21 0.75
N PHE A 115 14.07 7.60 -0.49
CA PHE A 115 13.22 7.30 -1.64
C PHE A 115 13.36 5.83 -2.01
N PHE A 116 12.50 5.00 -1.43
CA PHE A 116 12.57 3.55 -1.52
C PHE A 116 11.17 2.94 -1.40
N MET A 117 10.92 1.91 -2.21
CA MET A 117 9.66 1.18 -2.23
C MET A 117 9.88 -0.22 -1.65
N PRO A 118 9.42 -0.49 -0.41
CA PRO A 118 9.60 -1.80 0.20
C PRO A 118 8.90 -2.93 -0.56
N ARG A 119 7.78 -2.61 -1.22
CA ARG A 119 6.93 -3.55 -1.94
C ARG A 119 6.40 -2.89 -3.20
N SER A 120 6.03 -3.73 -4.18
CA SER A 120 5.38 -3.26 -5.40
C SER A 120 4.03 -2.60 -5.07
N PRO A 121 3.68 -1.47 -5.69
CA PRO A 121 2.34 -0.91 -5.56
C PRO A 121 1.31 -1.86 -6.16
N ARG A 122 0.06 -1.78 -5.68
CA ARG A 122 -1.04 -2.62 -6.17
C ARG A 122 -2.38 -1.90 -6.14
N PHE A 123 -3.37 -2.48 -6.80
CA PHE A 123 -4.75 -2.05 -6.75
C PHE A 123 -5.65 -2.96 -5.92
N ILE A 124 -6.60 -2.33 -5.22
CA ILE A 124 -7.65 -2.98 -4.46
C ILE A 124 -9.00 -2.45 -4.96
N GLY A 125 -10.00 -3.32 -5.02
CA GLY A 125 -11.36 -2.94 -5.41
C GLY A 125 -12.27 -2.80 -4.21
N LEU A 126 -12.96 -1.67 -4.15
CA LEU A 126 -14.04 -1.42 -3.20
C LEU A 126 -15.34 -1.14 -3.96
N GLU A 127 -16.44 -1.74 -3.52
CA GLU A 127 -17.76 -1.41 -4.07
C GLU A 127 -18.24 -0.03 -3.60
N ALA A 128 -17.69 0.47 -2.49
CA ALA A 128 -17.99 1.79 -1.96
C ALA A 128 -17.58 2.90 -2.93
N THR A 129 -18.43 3.92 -3.07
CA THR A 129 -18.22 5.08 -3.94
C THR A 129 -18.25 6.41 -3.18
N ALA A 130 -18.91 6.45 -2.02
CA ALA A 130 -18.91 7.59 -1.12
C ALA A 130 -17.63 7.64 -0.29
N ARG A 131 -17.12 8.84 -0.02
CA ARG A 131 -15.84 9.06 0.66
C ARG A 131 -15.81 8.43 2.05
N GLU A 132 -16.88 8.61 2.82
CA GLU A 132 -16.99 8.12 4.19
C GLU A 132 -16.96 6.59 4.22
N ASP A 133 -17.64 5.95 3.29
CA ASP A 133 -17.68 4.48 3.15
C ASP A 133 -16.33 3.92 2.69
N ILE A 134 -15.63 4.62 1.79
CA ILE A 134 -14.27 4.26 1.37
C ILE A 134 -13.31 4.33 2.55
N ILE A 135 -13.35 5.41 3.34
CA ILE A 135 -12.51 5.56 4.54
C ILE A 135 -12.83 4.47 5.56
N ALA A 136 -14.10 4.19 5.82
CA ALA A 136 -14.53 3.13 6.73
C ALA A 136 -14.05 1.75 6.25
N ALA A 137 -14.10 1.49 4.94
CA ALA A 137 -13.59 0.25 4.35
C ALA A 137 -12.07 0.14 4.49
N LEU A 138 -11.31 1.21 4.19
CA LEU A 138 -9.85 1.22 4.29
C LEU A 138 -9.34 1.23 5.73
N SER A 139 -10.17 1.63 6.70
CA SER A 139 -9.82 1.55 8.11
C SER A 139 -9.78 0.12 8.63
N LYS A 140 -10.36 -0.85 7.91
CA LYS A 140 -10.31 -2.28 8.24
C LYS A 140 -9.06 -2.91 7.63
N PRO A 141 -8.10 -3.40 8.43
CA PRO A 141 -6.90 -4.05 7.91
C PRO A 141 -7.19 -5.19 6.92
N SER A 142 -8.26 -5.95 7.07
CA SER A 142 -8.61 -7.08 6.21
C SER A 142 -8.86 -6.69 4.75
N ASN A 143 -9.20 -5.42 4.51
CA ASN A 143 -9.44 -4.90 3.18
C ASN A 143 -8.15 -4.44 2.49
N ARG A 144 -7.06 -4.26 3.24
CA ARG A 144 -5.80 -3.67 2.74
C ARG A 144 -4.59 -4.56 2.94
N VAL A 145 -4.56 -5.37 3.99
CA VAL A 145 -3.48 -6.28 4.33
C VAL A 145 -3.76 -7.63 3.70
N ARG A 146 -2.76 -8.18 3.01
CA ARG A 146 -2.85 -9.47 2.30
C ARG A 146 -1.56 -10.23 2.56
N TRP A 147 -1.60 -11.11 3.55
CA TRP A 147 -0.48 -11.95 3.98
C TRP A 147 -0.25 -13.14 3.04
N ASP A 148 -1.25 -13.48 2.24
CA ASP A 148 -1.28 -14.59 1.28
C ASP A 148 -0.44 -14.37 0.01
N ARG A 149 0.11 -13.16 -0.18
CA ARG A 149 0.90 -12.82 -1.38
C ARG A 149 2.39 -12.89 -1.10
N VAL A 150 3.09 -13.66 -1.93
CA VAL A 150 4.55 -13.63 -2.04
C VAL A 150 4.90 -12.36 -2.81
N ASP A 151 5.37 -11.33 -2.12
CA ASP A 151 5.97 -10.19 -2.81
C ASP A 151 7.45 -10.46 -3.07
N ASP A 152 7.97 -9.92 -4.17
CA ASP A 152 9.40 -9.73 -4.37
C ASP A 152 9.82 -8.47 -3.60
N PRO A 153 10.41 -8.58 -2.40
CA PRO A 153 10.96 -7.41 -1.74
C PRO A 153 12.07 -6.83 -2.60
N LEU A 154 12.04 -5.52 -2.85
CA LEU A 154 13.24 -4.84 -3.31
C LEU A 154 14.27 -4.92 -2.18
N PRO A 155 15.56 -5.16 -2.49
CA PRO A 155 16.60 -5.21 -1.48
C PRO A 155 16.60 -3.90 -0.69
N LEU A 156 16.53 -3.99 0.64
CA LEU A 156 16.61 -2.83 1.52
C LEU A 156 17.94 -2.09 1.26
N PRO A 157 17.96 -0.75 1.32
CA PRO A 157 19.20 0.02 1.26
C PRO A 157 20.20 -0.51 2.31
N GLY A 158 21.45 -0.71 1.88
CA GLY A 158 22.43 -1.62 2.49
C GLY A 158 22.58 -1.57 4.02
N ASP A 159 22.78 -2.76 4.60
CA ASP A 159 23.14 -2.96 6.00
C ASP A 159 24.46 -2.26 6.32
N HIS A 160 24.40 -1.15 7.04
CA HIS A 160 25.56 -0.67 7.78
C HIS A 160 25.54 -1.34 9.17
N PRO A 161 26.60 -2.06 9.59
CA PRO A 161 26.64 -2.64 10.93
C PRO A 161 26.88 -1.52 11.94
N SER A 162 25.81 -0.91 12.43
CA SER A 162 25.85 -0.06 13.61
C SER A 162 25.78 -0.96 14.85
N TYR A 163 26.92 -1.15 15.52
CA TYR A 163 27.02 -1.79 16.84
C TYR A 163 26.45 -0.90 17.96
N ALA A 164 25.21 -0.45 17.81
CA ALA A 164 24.49 0.22 18.88
C ALA A 164 23.39 -0.69 19.42
N SER A 165 23.30 -0.80 20.74
CA SER A 165 22.24 -1.46 21.50
C SER A 165 20.90 -0.72 21.38
N ARG A 166 20.50 -0.34 20.17
CA ARG A 166 19.26 0.39 19.88
C ARG A 166 18.24 -0.58 19.32
N TRP A 167 17.04 -0.48 19.84
CA TRP A 167 15.89 -1.23 19.37
C TRP A 167 14.99 -0.31 18.56
N GLU A 168 14.52 -0.79 17.42
CA GLU A 168 13.38 -0.22 16.73
C GLU A 168 12.11 -0.89 17.22
N TYR A 169 11.00 -0.15 17.22
CA TYR A 169 9.70 -0.63 17.64
C TYR A 169 8.66 -0.36 16.57
N ALA A 170 7.70 -1.28 16.43
CA ALA A 170 6.59 -1.18 15.51
C ALA A 170 5.31 -1.73 16.14
N THR A 171 4.17 -1.38 15.55
CA THR A 171 2.85 -1.83 15.97
C THR A 171 2.08 -2.40 14.80
N ASP A 172 1.28 -3.44 15.06
CA ASP A 172 0.33 -4.01 14.12
C ASP A 172 -1.09 -4.00 14.71
N VAL A 173 -2.06 -3.48 13.96
CA VAL A 173 -3.48 -3.49 14.34
C VAL A 173 -4.29 -4.55 13.59
N SER A 174 -3.68 -5.26 12.64
CA SER A 174 -4.32 -6.31 11.82
C SER A 174 -4.37 -7.67 12.52
N LEU A 175 -3.53 -7.89 13.54
CA LEU A 175 -3.50 -9.15 14.29
C LEU A 175 -4.84 -9.50 14.92
N GLY A 176 -5.63 -8.49 15.33
CA GLY A 176 -6.97 -8.70 15.88
C GLY A 176 -7.90 -9.41 14.90
N GLU A 177 -7.90 -8.98 13.65
CA GLU A 177 -8.72 -9.60 12.61
C GLU A 177 -8.18 -10.98 12.19
N CYS A 178 -6.87 -11.20 12.30
CA CYS A 178 -6.28 -12.53 12.08
C CYS A 178 -6.76 -13.53 13.13
N LEU A 179 -6.91 -13.11 14.39
CA LEU A 179 -7.47 -13.94 15.46
C LEU A 179 -8.93 -14.32 15.18
N ASP A 180 -9.73 -13.40 14.64
CA ASP A 180 -11.14 -13.64 14.31
C ASP A 180 -11.33 -14.55 13.08
N GLN A 181 -10.38 -14.55 12.15
CA GLN A 181 -10.44 -15.31 10.89
C GLN A 181 -9.74 -16.68 10.94
N GLY A 182 -9.06 -17.00 12.05
CA GLY A 182 -8.49 -18.31 12.35
C GLY A 182 -6.96 -18.35 12.36
N ASN A 183 -6.41 -19.35 13.06
CA ASN A 183 -4.98 -19.44 13.40
C ASN A 183 -3.99 -19.36 12.23
N TRP A 184 -4.38 -19.82 11.03
CA TRP A 184 -3.48 -19.81 9.86
C TRP A 184 -3.11 -18.39 9.40
N MET A 185 -4.05 -17.45 9.47
CA MET A 185 -3.78 -16.04 9.14
C MET A 185 -2.88 -15.37 10.17
N LEU A 186 -3.01 -15.78 11.44
CA LEU A 186 -2.13 -15.31 12.50
C LEU A 186 -0.71 -15.82 12.28
N ASP A 187 -0.54 -17.10 11.93
CA ASP A 187 0.76 -17.69 11.64
C ASP A 187 1.43 -17.01 10.44
N GLU A 188 0.67 -16.71 9.37
CA GLU A 188 1.18 -15.96 8.22
C GLU A 188 1.58 -14.53 8.60
N ALA A 189 0.74 -13.82 9.35
CA ALA A 189 1.04 -12.47 9.82
C ALA A 189 2.33 -12.48 10.65
N LEU A 190 2.43 -13.31 11.69
CA LEU A 190 3.63 -13.40 12.53
C LEU A 190 4.87 -13.86 11.76
N SER A 191 4.72 -14.78 10.82
CA SER A 191 5.80 -15.20 9.93
C SER A 191 6.30 -14.06 9.07
N HIS A 192 5.40 -13.21 8.55
CA HIS A 192 5.76 -12.03 7.78
C HIS A 192 6.60 -11.07 8.61
N TRP A 193 6.18 -10.76 9.83
CA TRP A 193 6.98 -9.95 10.78
C TRP A 193 8.37 -10.56 11.03
N GLY A 194 8.41 -11.87 11.29
CA GLY A 194 9.66 -12.60 11.55
C GLY A 194 10.66 -12.54 10.39
N ARG A 195 10.20 -12.53 9.12
CA ARG A 195 11.09 -12.42 7.94
C ARG A 195 11.92 -11.14 7.91
N TYR A 196 11.44 -10.08 8.55
CA TYR A 196 12.16 -8.80 8.65
C TYR A 196 12.90 -8.61 9.98
N GLY A 197 12.99 -9.69 10.79
CA GLY A 197 13.66 -9.70 12.09
C GLY A 197 12.85 -9.06 13.22
N TRP A 198 11.55 -8.84 13.01
CA TRP A 198 10.68 -8.33 14.06
C TRP A 198 10.28 -9.45 15.03
N GLU A 199 10.45 -9.19 16.32
CA GLU A 199 10.04 -10.05 17.42
C GLU A 199 8.79 -9.48 18.08
N LEU A 200 7.76 -10.30 18.24
CA LEU A 200 6.57 -9.92 19.02
C LEU A 200 6.94 -9.79 20.50
N VAL A 201 6.69 -8.62 21.07
CA VAL A 201 7.00 -8.28 22.47
C VAL A 201 5.78 -8.42 23.36
N SER A 202 4.65 -7.88 22.90
CA SER A 202 3.40 -7.91 23.65
C SER A 202 2.21 -7.75 22.72
N ILE A 203 1.05 -8.21 23.19
CA ILE A 203 -0.25 -7.95 22.57
C ILE A 203 -1.10 -7.25 23.61
N THR A 204 -1.76 -6.16 23.22
CA THR A 204 -2.81 -5.52 24.03
C THR A 204 -4.11 -5.51 23.25
N SER A 205 -5.22 -5.71 23.95
CA SER A 205 -6.55 -5.63 23.35
C SER A 205 -7.35 -4.54 24.06
N THR A 206 -7.96 -3.68 23.28
CA THR A 206 -8.99 -2.74 23.74
C THR A 206 -10.36 -3.25 23.32
N ALA A 207 -11.43 -2.57 23.72
CA ALA A 207 -12.79 -2.90 23.30
C ALA A 207 -13.00 -2.82 21.77
N SER A 208 -12.10 -2.14 21.04
CA SER A 208 -12.27 -1.87 19.61
C SER A 208 -11.15 -2.42 18.72
N GLN A 209 -10.00 -2.84 19.28
CA GLN A 209 -8.87 -3.32 18.49
C GLN A 209 -7.89 -4.16 19.30
N THR A 210 -7.18 -5.05 18.63
CA THR A 210 -5.99 -5.75 19.17
C THR A 210 -4.74 -5.18 18.50
N ILE A 211 -3.76 -4.80 19.31
CA ILE A 211 -2.49 -4.21 18.87
C ILE A 211 -1.35 -5.13 19.29
N GLY A 212 -0.57 -5.60 18.32
CA GLY A 212 0.72 -6.25 18.56
C GLY A 212 1.85 -5.24 18.58
N PHE A 213 2.76 -5.36 19.55
CA PHE A 213 3.97 -4.56 19.64
C PHE A 213 5.16 -5.43 19.27
N PHE A 214 5.98 -4.94 18.35
CA PHE A 214 7.15 -5.63 17.85
C PHE A 214 8.41 -4.83 18.12
N LYS A 215 9.55 -5.53 18.24
CA LYS A 215 10.88 -4.92 18.30
C LYS A 215 11.85 -5.63 17.37
N ARG A 216 12.90 -4.92 16.95
CA ARG A 216 14.08 -5.53 16.32
C ARG A 216 15.34 -4.71 16.63
N PRO A 217 16.54 -5.28 16.50
CA PRO A 217 17.76 -4.49 16.51
C PRO A 217 17.71 -3.40 15.43
N ALA A 218 18.03 -2.15 15.79
CA ALA A 218 18.13 -1.05 14.84
C ALA A 218 19.28 -1.33 13.85
N ARG A 219 19.05 -1.00 12.58
CA ARG A 219 20.05 -1.12 11.51
C ARG A 219 20.81 0.19 11.36
#